data_AF-A0A2H6B8V8-F1
#
_entry.id   AF-A0A2H6B8V8-F1
#
_cell.length_a   1.000
_cell.length_b   1.000
_cell.length_c   1.000
_cell.angle_alpha   90.00
_cell.angle_beta   90.00
_cell.angle_gamma   90.00
#
_symmetry.space_group_name_H-M   'P 1'
#
loop_
_entity.id
_entity.type
_entity.pdbx_description
1 polymer ?
#
loop_
_entity_poly.entity_id
_entity_poly.type
_entity_poly.pdbx_seq_one_letter_code
_entity_poly.pdbx_strand_id
1 'polypeptide(L)'
;MGGLETYARELARALARRDDVELVVVASRRLRGDSLVELGRCVWVAGDPKRRLDWVLADQVAVPRAVARAGADVVHFLASTAAVAGHVARVVTVHDLAFLRHPRTHFGVRAAGMAVLVPLAAHRA
;
A
#
# COMPACT_ATOMS: atom_id res chain seq x y z
N MET A 1 3.94 11.92 -10.70
CA MET A 1 3.09 11.46 -11.82
C MET A 1 3.65 10.18 -12.42
N GLY A 2 3.15 9.05 -11.95
CA GLY A 2 3.41 7.70 -12.48
C GLY A 2 2.15 6.84 -12.34
N GLY A 3 2.12 5.67 -12.99
CA GLY A 3 0.89 4.86 -13.09
C GLY A 3 0.24 4.48 -11.74
N LEU A 4 1.04 4.14 -10.73
CA LEU A 4 0.56 3.83 -9.38
C LEU A 4 -0.15 5.02 -8.73
N GLU A 5 0.39 6.22 -8.89
CA GLU A 5 -0.20 7.44 -8.31
C GLU A 5 -1.57 7.73 -8.94
N THR A 6 -1.67 7.65 -10.27
CA THR A 6 -2.93 7.83 -10.99
C THR A 6 -3.96 6.80 -10.55
N TYR A 7 -3.57 5.52 -10.49
CA TYR A 7 -4.44 4.44 -10.02
C TYR A 7 -4.95 4.70 -8.59
N ALA A 8 -4.05 5.04 -7.66
CA ALA A 8 -4.41 5.32 -6.28
C ALA A 8 -5.42 6.47 -6.15
N ARG A 9 -5.22 7.56 -6.90
CA ARG A 9 -6.10 8.73 -6.88
C ARG A 9 -7.48 8.43 -7.45
N GLU A 10 -7.54 7.76 -8.60
CA GLU A 10 -8.84 7.41 -9.21
C GLU A 10 -9.62 6.39 -8.38
N LEU A 11 -8.93 5.39 -7.82
CA LEU A 11 -9.54 4.42 -6.92
C LEU A 11 -10.11 5.10 -5.67
N ALA A 12 -9.31 5.94 -5.00
CA ALA A 12 -9.77 6.66 -3.82
C ALA A 12 -10.97 7.57 -4.11
N ARG A 13 -10.96 8.28 -5.25
CA ARG A 13 -12.10 9.10 -5.69
C ARG A 13 -13.35 8.27 -5.96
N ALA A 14 -13.20 7.09 -6.57
CA ALA A 14 -14.32 6.19 -6.83
C ALA A 14 -14.91 5.64 -5.53
N LEU A 15 -14.07 5.23 -4.58
CA LEU A 15 -14.50 4.73 -3.28
C LEU A 15 -15.16 5.83 -2.44
N ALA A 16 -14.64 7.06 -2.45
CA ALA A 16 -15.21 8.18 -1.70
C ALA A 16 -16.62 8.61 -2.18
N ARG A 17 -17.04 8.19 -3.38
CA ARG A 17 -18.40 8.44 -3.91
C ARG A 17 -19.40 7.34 -3.54
N ARG A 18 -18.97 6.31 -2.82
CA ARG A 18 -19.83 5.19 -2.44
C ARG A 18 -20.39 5.42 -1.06
N ASP A 19 -21.70 5.33 -0.92
CA ASP A 19 -22.39 5.51 0.36
C ASP A 19 -22.27 4.27 1.28
N ASP A 20 -21.82 3.14 0.74
CA ASP A 20 -21.61 1.88 1.46
C ASP A 20 -20.15 1.66 1.91
N VAL A 21 -19.27 2.67 1.76
CA VAL A 21 -17.85 2.56 2.10
C VAL A 21 -17.39 3.77 2.93
N GLU A 22 -16.89 3.54 4.14
CA GLU A 22 -16.09 4.55 4.86
C GLU A 22 -14.64 4.50 4.38
N LEU A 23 -14.20 5.53 3.66
CA LEU A 23 -12.82 5.61 3.19
C LEU A 23 -11.88 6.10 4.29
N VAL A 24 -10.92 5.25 4.67
CA VAL A 24 -9.78 5.61 5.52
C VAL A 24 -8.51 5.68 4.68
N VAL A 25 -7.87 6.85 4.63
CA VAL A 25 -6.63 7.07 3.87
C VAL A 25 -5.44 6.91 4.82
N VAL A 26 -4.66 5.84 4.64
CA VAL A 26 -3.41 5.65 5.39
C VAL A 26 -2.25 6.28 4.61
N ALA A 27 -1.67 7.35 5.14
CA ALA A 27 -0.70 8.16 4.41
C ALA A 27 0.55 8.49 5.22
N SER A 28 1.70 8.64 4.54
CA SER A 28 2.88 9.28 5.14
C SER A 28 2.58 10.74 5.42
N ARG A 29 3.12 11.28 6.52
CA ARG A 29 3.00 12.72 6.88
C ARG A 29 3.49 13.68 5.79
N ARG A 30 4.25 13.20 4.80
CA ARG A 30 4.67 13.98 3.64
C ARG A 30 3.54 14.32 2.67
N LEU A 31 2.40 13.63 2.75
CA LEU A 31 1.20 13.90 1.96
C LEU A 31 0.23 14.89 2.64
N ARG A 32 0.66 15.59 3.70
CA ARG A 32 -0.15 16.66 4.29
C ARG A 32 -0.41 17.77 3.27
N GLY A 33 -1.67 18.14 3.12
CA GLY A 33 -2.13 19.12 2.13
C GLY A 33 -2.32 18.54 0.72
N ASP A 34 -2.14 17.22 0.52
CA ASP A 34 -2.50 16.56 -0.74
C ASP A 34 -4.00 16.25 -0.76
N SER A 35 -4.70 16.62 -1.83
CA SER A 35 -6.13 16.31 -2.05
C SER A 35 -6.54 14.85 -1.78
N LEU A 36 -5.63 13.88 -1.91
CA LEU A 36 -5.92 12.47 -1.64
C LEU A 36 -6.32 12.24 -0.19
N VAL A 37 -5.69 12.92 0.77
CA VAL A 37 -5.97 12.71 2.19
C VAL A 37 -7.27 13.37 2.66
N GLU A 38 -7.85 14.23 1.81
CA GLU A 38 -9.10 14.93 2.04
C GLU A 38 -10.33 14.11 1.60
N LEU A 39 -10.12 13.03 0.82
CA LEU A 39 -11.20 12.17 0.32
C LEU A 39 -11.82 11.27 1.40
N GLY A 40 -11.24 11.22 2.59
CA GLY A 40 -11.71 10.37 3.69
C GLY A 40 -10.98 10.66 4.99
N ARG A 41 -11.23 9.85 6.01
CA ARG A 41 -10.55 9.99 7.29
C ARG A 41 -9.08 9.60 7.14
N CYS A 42 -8.16 10.53 7.40
CA CYS A 42 -6.73 10.26 7.23
C CYS A 42 -6.07 9.71 8.51
N VAL A 43 -5.30 8.62 8.36
CA VAL A 43 -4.45 8.05 9.41
C VAL A 43 -2.98 8.18 9.01
N TRP A 44 -2.20 8.87 9.83
CA TRP A 44 -0.82 9.20 9.52
C TRP A 44 0.17 8.15 10.03
N VAL A 45 0.99 7.62 9.12
CA VAL A 45 2.13 6.74 9.46
C VAL A 45 3.46 7.48 9.36
N ALA A 46 4.43 7.05 10.17
CA ALA A 46 5.81 7.55 10.11
C ALA A 46 6.61 6.83 9.01
N GLY A 47 7.69 7.46 8.56
CA GLY A 47 8.60 6.91 7.55
C GLY A 47 8.60 7.71 6.25
N ASP A 48 9.73 7.64 5.55
CA ASP A 48 9.89 8.24 4.22
C ASP A 48 9.61 7.18 3.14
N PRO A 49 8.53 7.30 2.34
CA PRO A 49 8.26 6.35 1.26
C PRO A 49 9.36 6.32 0.19
N LYS A 50 10.23 7.32 0.12
CA LYS A 50 11.40 7.27 -0.78
C LYS A 50 12.48 6.31 -0.27
N ARG A 51 12.46 5.94 1.01
CA ARG A 51 13.39 4.98 1.62
C ARG A 51 12.74 3.60 1.62
N ARG A 52 13.35 2.67 0.89
CA ARG A 52 12.81 1.31 0.71
C ARG A 52 12.57 0.57 2.03
N LEU A 53 13.47 0.73 3.00
CA LEU A 53 13.30 0.09 4.31
C LEU A 53 12.10 0.67 5.07
N ASP A 54 11.92 2.00 5.05
CA ASP A 54 10.76 2.66 5.67
C ASP A 54 9.46 2.22 4.99
N TRP A 55 9.46 2.04 3.66
CA TRP A 55 8.32 1.48 2.94
C TRP A 55 7.97 0.07 3.42
N VAL A 56 8.95 -0.84 3.44
CA VAL A 56 8.71 -2.23 3.87
C VAL A 56 8.24 -2.28 5.33
N LEU A 57 8.84 -1.47 6.21
CA LEU A 57 8.40 -1.38 7.60
C LEU A 57 6.99 -0.78 7.72
N ALA A 58 6.64 0.18 6.87
CA ALA A 58 5.29 0.71 6.83
C ALA A 58 4.29 -0.38 6.46
N ASP A 59 4.52 -1.09 5.35
CA ASP A 59 3.63 -2.16 4.87
C ASP A 59 3.49 -3.30 5.88
N GLN A 60 4.61 -3.75 6.47
CA GLN A 60 4.60 -4.92 7.36
C GLN A 60 4.12 -4.61 8.77
N VAL A 61 4.27 -3.36 9.24
CA VAL A 61 4.15 -3.05 10.67
C VAL A 61 3.27 -1.84 10.95
N ALA A 62 3.55 -0.69 10.33
CA ALA A 62 2.84 0.54 10.66
C ALA A 62 1.40 0.52 10.15
N VAL A 63 1.20 0.11 8.90
CA VAL A 63 -0.11 0.06 8.24
C VAL A 63 -1.04 -0.93 8.94
N PRO A 64 -0.69 -2.21 9.19
CA PRO A 64 -1.57 -3.16 9.88
C PRO A 64 -2.04 -2.67 11.25
N ARG A 65 -1.14 -2.04 12.01
CA ARG A 65 -1.49 -1.47 13.32
C ARG A 65 -2.39 -0.25 13.20
N ALA A 66 -2.17 0.59 12.20
CA ALA A 66 -2.98 1.76 11.94
C ALA A 66 -4.41 1.37 11.53
N VAL A 67 -4.56 0.43 10.59
CA VAL A 67 -5.89 0.00 10.10
C VAL A 67 -6.67 -0.78 11.15
N ALA A 68 -6.01 -1.62 11.95
CA ALA A 68 -6.66 -2.31 13.06
C ALA A 68 -7.19 -1.33 14.12
N ARG A 69 -6.41 -0.31 14.48
CA ARG A 69 -6.85 0.75 15.41
C ARG A 69 -7.94 1.64 14.81
N ALA A 70 -7.93 1.81 13.50
CA ALA A 70 -8.94 2.59 12.80
C ALA A 70 -10.27 1.83 12.62
N GLY A 71 -10.33 0.55 12.99
CA GLY A 71 -11.51 -0.29 12.86
C GLY A 71 -11.82 -0.70 11.41
N ALA A 72 -10.83 -0.73 10.53
CA ALA A 72 -11.05 -1.07 9.13
C ALA A 72 -11.35 -2.56 8.94
N ASP A 73 -12.36 -2.87 8.14
CA ASP A 73 -12.70 -4.25 7.75
C ASP A 73 -11.77 -4.79 6.66
N VAL A 74 -11.36 -3.93 5.74
CA VAL A 74 -10.49 -4.24 4.58
C VAL A 74 -9.41 -3.18 4.44
N VAL A 75 -8.19 -3.61 4.09
CA VAL A 75 -7.07 -2.72 3.71
C VAL A 75 -6.59 -3.04 2.30
N HIS A 76 -6.42 -2.01 1.47
CA HIS A 76 -5.88 -2.15 0.11
C HIS A 76 -4.44 -1.66 0.03
N PHE A 77 -3.51 -2.57 -0.22
CA PHE A 77 -2.11 -2.28 -0.52
C PHE A 77 -1.91 -2.06 -2.02
N LEU A 78 -1.44 -0.88 -2.40
CA LEU A 78 -1.39 -0.45 -3.81
C LEU A 78 -0.03 -0.66 -4.48
N ALA A 79 1.00 -1.14 -3.77
CA ALA A 79 2.37 -1.15 -4.27
C ALA A 79 3.00 -2.55 -4.33
N SER A 80 2.23 -3.55 -4.77
CA SER A 80 2.64 -4.96 -4.95
C SER A 80 3.11 -5.71 -3.69
N THR A 81 3.38 -5.02 -2.58
CA THR A 81 3.69 -5.60 -1.27
C THR A 81 2.58 -5.32 -0.28
N ALA A 82 2.37 -6.25 0.65
CA ALA A 82 1.36 -6.14 1.69
C ALA A 82 1.87 -6.80 2.97
N ALA A 83 1.23 -6.49 4.09
CA ALA A 83 1.53 -7.13 5.37
C ALA A 83 1.36 -8.66 5.29
N VAL A 84 2.38 -9.40 5.72
CA VAL A 84 2.34 -10.88 5.71
C VAL A 84 1.43 -11.44 6.82
N ALA A 85 1.20 -10.68 7.88
CA ALA A 85 0.39 -11.06 9.04
C ALA A 85 -0.59 -9.96 9.48
N GLY A 86 -1.56 -10.31 10.32
CA GLY A 86 -2.63 -9.43 10.82
C GLY A 86 -4.03 -9.98 10.59
N HIS A 87 -5.03 -9.34 11.20
CA HIS A 87 -6.42 -9.82 11.24
C HIS A 87 -7.37 -9.10 10.26
N VAL A 88 -6.96 -7.95 9.70
CA VAL A 88 -7.75 -7.20 8.72
C VAL A 88 -7.64 -7.86 7.34
N ALA A 89 -8.76 -8.02 6.64
CA ALA A 89 -8.78 -8.56 5.28
C ALA A 89 -7.99 -7.65 4.33
N ARG A 90 -7.29 -8.24 3.35
CA ARG A 90 -6.32 -7.49 2.54
C ARG A 90 -6.66 -7.63 1.08
N VAL A 91 -6.50 -6.55 0.34
CA VAL A 91 -6.43 -6.55 -1.11
C VAL A 91 -5.04 -6.05 -1.49
N VAL A 92 -4.40 -6.68 -2.47
CA VAL A 92 -3.13 -6.19 -3.03
C VAL A 92 -3.27 -5.98 -4.52
N THR A 93 -2.82 -4.83 -5.00
CA THR A 93 -2.62 -4.60 -6.44
C THR A 93 -1.17 -4.89 -6.78
N VAL A 94 -0.93 -5.83 -7.70
CA VAL A 94 0.39 -6.08 -8.29
C VAL A 94 0.42 -5.44 -9.67
N HIS A 95 1.18 -4.35 -9.82
CA HIS A 95 1.18 -3.55 -11.05
C HIS A 95 1.91 -4.20 -12.23
N ASP A 96 2.94 -4.99 -11.95
CA ASP A 96 3.69 -5.72 -12.95
C ASP A 96 4.41 -6.93 -12.33
N LEU A 97 4.81 -7.86 -13.19
CA LEU A 97 5.60 -9.04 -12.85
C LEU A 97 6.98 -8.99 -13.52
N ALA A 98 7.49 -7.79 -13.84
CA ALA A 98 8.73 -7.62 -14.58
C ALA A 98 9.92 -8.25 -13.84
N PHE A 99 9.90 -8.24 -12.50
CA PHE A 99 10.91 -8.89 -11.67
C PHE A 99 10.97 -10.41 -11.84
N LEU A 100 9.88 -11.08 -12.25
CA LEU A 100 9.85 -12.52 -12.53
C LEU A 100 10.37 -12.83 -13.93
N ARG A 101 10.01 -12.02 -14.93
CA ARG A 101 10.33 -12.28 -16.34
C ARG A 101 11.69 -11.73 -16.76
N HIS A 102 12.11 -10.63 -16.14
CA HIS A 102 13.36 -9.94 -16.42
C HIS A 102 14.13 -9.69 -15.13
N PRO A 103 14.55 -10.73 -14.38
CA PRO A 103 15.21 -10.57 -13.10
C PRO A 103 16.49 -9.73 -13.20
N ARG A 104 17.17 -9.72 -14.35
CA ARG A 104 18.34 -8.89 -14.61
C ARG A 104 18.06 -7.39 -14.69
N THR A 105 16.81 -6.92 -14.70
CA THR A 105 16.50 -5.48 -14.61
C THR A 105 16.36 -5.00 -13.16
N HIS A 106 16.38 -5.94 -12.21
CA HIS A 106 16.29 -5.69 -10.78
C HIS A 106 17.56 -6.27 -10.13
N PHE A 107 18.37 -5.44 -9.46
CA PHE A 107 19.64 -5.90 -8.91
C PHE A 107 19.64 -5.98 -7.38
N GLY A 108 20.37 -6.96 -6.86
CA GLY A 108 20.70 -7.11 -5.44
C GLY A 108 19.49 -7.30 -4.52
N VAL A 109 19.54 -6.67 -3.35
CA VAL A 109 18.53 -6.79 -2.29
C VAL A 109 17.13 -6.41 -2.77
N ARG A 110 17.02 -5.51 -3.76
CA ARG A 110 15.73 -5.13 -4.34
C ARG A 110 15.07 -6.31 -5.05
N ALA A 111 15.81 -7.03 -5.87
CA ALA A 111 15.30 -8.18 -6.61
C ALA A 111 14.88 -9.29 -5.66
N ALA A 112 15.74 -9.63 -4.70
CA ALA A 112 15.46 -10.64 -3.69
C ALA A 112 14.20 -10.28 -2.87
N GLY A 113 14.10 -9.03 -2.42
CA GLY A 113 12.93 -8.56 -1.68
C GLY A 113 11.64 -8.63 -2.49
N MET A 114 11.66 -8.28 -3.78
CA MET A 114 10.48 -8.39 -4.64
C MET A 114 10.09 -9.85 -4.91
N ALA A 115 11.08 -10.72 -5.16
CA ALA A 115 10.86 -12.14 -5.39
C ALA A 115 10.23 -12.87 -4.20
N VAL A 116 10.38 -12.33 -2.99
CA VAL A 116 9.80 -12.91 -1.76
C VAL A 116 8.52 -12.19 -1.35
N LEU A 117 8.55 -10.86 -1.22
CA LEU A 117 7.44 -10.11 -0.63
C LEU A 117 6.23 -10.00 -1.55
N VAL A 118 6.42 -9.93 -2.87
CA VAL A 118 5.28 -9.81 -3.81
C VAL A 118 4.47 -11.11 -3.85
N PRO A 119 5.07 -12.31 -4.03
CA PRO A 119 4.30 -13.56 -3.95
C PRO A 119 3.64 -13.77 -2.59
N LEU A 120 4.35 -13.48 -1.49
CA LEU A 120 3.76 -13.58 -0.16
C LEU A 120 2.54 -12.66 0.02
N ALA A 121 2.61 -11.43 -0.49
CA ALA A 121 1.49 -10.51 -0.47
C ALA A 121 0.29 -11.07 -1.26
N ALA A 122 0.53 -11.61 -2.45
CA ALA A 122 -0.51 -12.20 -3.29
C ALA A 122 -1.16 -13.44 -2.68
N HIS A 123 -0.40 -14.29 -1.98
CA HIS A 123 -0.95 -15.50 -1.33
C HIS A 123 -1.69 -15.22 -0.01
N ARG A 124 -1.54 -14.02 0.56
CA ARG A 124 -2.13 -13.62 1.85
C ARG A 124 -3.28 -12.62 1.71
N ALA A 125 -3.63 -12.28 0.46
CA ALA A 125 -4.75 -11.43 0.09
C ALA A 125 -5.91 -12.29 -0.44
#